data_AF-A0AA42EBK4-F1
#
_entry.id   AF-A0AA42EBK4-F1
#
_cell.length_a   1.000
_cell.length_b   1.000
_cell.length_c   1.000
_cell.angle_alpha   90.00
_cell.angle_beta   90.00
_cell.angle_gamma   90.00
#
_symmetry.space_group_name_H-M   'P 1'
#
loop_
_entity.id
_entity.type
_entity.pdbx_description
1 polymer ?
#
loop_
_entity_poly.entity_id
_entity_poly.type
_entity_poly.pdbx_seq_one_letter_code
_entity_poly.pdbx_strand_id
1 'polypeptide(L)'
;MSAAAAPDSPSWWRRPGRISLPGLALVLGCAGWEILVRAFDVPAWQLPAPSAILATLVQDREILFGSLMVTLETTALGFLLAVLGGAGLAILFGQSRLLEDMLYPYAVILQVTPVVAIAPILLIWLPQPVAVLACAWIVAFFPMLANTTLGLHSVDHNLDDLFTLYGASRLERLLRLQLPAALPLMLAGARIAGGLSLIGAVVAEIAAGSAGAGSGLAYRIAEAGYRLDVPRMFAALILLSAAGIAVYAVLSLVSWLVLRRWHESALARGP
;
A
#
# COMPACT_ATOMS: atom_id res chain seq x y z
N MET A 1 -6.35 10.23 39.77
CA MET A 1 -5.43 11.27 39.25
C MET A 1 -4.20 10.60 38.65
N SER A 2 -4.21 10.37 37.34
CA SER A 2 -3.01 10.30 36.50
C SER A 2 -3.49 10.42 35.07
N ALA A 3 -3.29 11.60 34.47
CA ALA A 3 -3.63 11.88 33.09
C ALA A 3 -2.66 11.09 32.20
N ALA A 4 -3.20 10.19 31.37
CA ALA A 4 -2.41 9.56 30.31
C ALA A 4 -1.99 10.64 29.32
N ALA A 5 -0.71 11.03 29.36
CA ALA A 5 -0.13 11.96 28.40
C ALA A 5 -0.30 11.37 26.99
N ALA A 6 -0.92 12.14 26.10
CA ALA A 6 -0.95 11.81 24.68
C ALA A 6 0.49 11.62 24.17
N PRO A 7 0.76 10.63 23.29
CA PRO A 7 2.10 10.45 22.74
C PRO A 7 2.50 11.74 22.00
N ASP A 8 3.59 12.36 22.46
CA ASP A 8 4.16 13.54 21.82
C ASP A 8 4.37 13.26 20.33
N SER A 9 3.62 13.95 19.47
CA SER A 9 3.82 13.86 18.02
C SER A 9 5.30 14.15 17.71
N PRO A 10 6.01 13.30 16.95
CA PRO A 10 7.45 13.42 16.82
C PRO A 10 7.81 14.78 16.19
N SER A 11 8.55 15.61 16.92
CA SER A 11 8.74 17.06 16.72
C SER A 11 9.48 17.50 15.43
N TRP A 12 9.72 16.58 14.49
CA TRP A 12 10.54 16.82 13.29
C TRP A 12 9.81 17.49 12.13
N TRP A 13 8.48 17.56 12.14
CA TRP A 13 7.68 18.18 11.07
C TRP A 13 7.49 19.71 11.20
N ARG A 14 7.81 20.32 12.34
CA ARG A 14 7.56 21.75 12.61
C ARG A 14 8.66 22.71 12.14
N ARG A 15 9.74 22.23 11.50
CA ARG A 15 10.87 23.09 11.08
C ARG A 15 11.20 22.90 9.60
N PRO A 16 11.00 23.92 8.73
CA PRO A 16 11.27 23.81 7.29
C PRO A 16 12.75 23.49 6.95
N GLY A 17 13.69 23.77 7.86
CA GLY A 17 15.10 23.36 7.72
C GLY A 17 15.42 21.89 8.02
N ARG A 18 14.43 21.04 8.33
CA ARG A 18 14.63 19.61 8.64
C ARG A 18 14.35 18.65 7.48
N ILE A 19 13.72 19.13 6.40
CA ILE A 19 13.52 18.37 5.15
C ILE A 19 14.80 18.36 4.30
N SER A 20 15.67 19.36 4.45
CA SER A 20 16.98 19.41 3.77
C SER A 20 17.97 18.37 4.31
N LEU A 21 17.86 17.95 5.57
CA LEU A 21 18.74 16.96 6.20
C LEU A 21 18.67 15.55 5.58
N PRO A 22 17.48 14.93 5.38
CA PRO A 22 17.40 13.64 4.70
C PRO A 22 17.81 13.72 3.22
N GLY A 23 17.51 14.84 2.54
CA GLY A 23 17.98 15.06 1.17
C GLY A 23 19.51 15.16 1.09
N LEU A 24 20.12 15.91 1.99
CA LEU A 24 21.58 15.99 2.09
C LEU A 24 22.22 14.64 2.43
N ALA A 25 21.64 13.89 3.38
CA ALA A 25 22.12 12.56 3.73
C ALA A 25 22.06 11.60 2.54
N LEU A 26 21.00 11.66 1.72
CA LEU A 26 20.88 10.87 0.49
C LEU A 26 21.97 11.25 -0.53
N VAL A 27 22.17 12.55 -0.77
CA VAL A 27 23.20 13.03 -1.71
C VAL A 27 24.59 12.62 -1.26
N LEU A 28 24.92 12.79 0.02
CA LEU A 28 26.20 12.38 0.59
C LEU A 28 26.38 10.86 0.52
N GLY A 29 25.31 10.09 0.78
CA GLY A 29 25.31 8.63 0.64
C GLY A 29 25.59 8.18 -0.79
N CYS A 30 24.92 8.77 -1.78
CA CYS A 30 25.16 8.49 -3.20
C CYS A 30 26.57 8.89 -3.63
N ALA A 31 27.07 10.05 -3.19
CA ALA A 31 28.44 10.48 -3.49
C ALA A 31 29.48 9.53 -2.88
N GLY A 32 29.29 9.12 -1.63
CA GLY A 32 30.14 8.12 -0.98
C GLY A 32 30.11 6.77 -1.69
N TRP A 33 28.94 6.30 -2.10
CA TRP A 33 28.79 5.07 -2.89
C TRP A 33 29.52 5.16 -4.24
N GLU A 34 29.34 6.25 -5.00
CA GLU A 34 30.03 6.48 -6.26
C GLU A 34 31.56 6.45 -6.10
N ILE A 35 32.08 7.12 -5.06
CA ILE A 35 33.52 7.16 -4.77
C ILE A 35 34.03 5.75 -4.44
N LEU A 36 33.33 5.00 -3.60
CA LEU A 36 33.74 3.65 -3.22
C LEU A 36 33.76 2.70 -4.44
N VAL A 37 32.72 2.70 -5.27
CA VAL A 37 32.67 1.84 -6.45
C VAL A 37 33.82 2.13 -7.41
N ARG A 38 34.11 3.42 -7.65
CA ARG A 38 35.21 3.82 -8.53
C ARG A 38 36.59 3.59 -7.91
N ALA A 39 36.76 3.82 -6.60
CA ALA A 39 38.04 3.66 -5.92
C ALA A 39 38.46 2.19 -5.80
N PHE A 40 37.50 1.26 -5.67
CA PHE A 40 37.75 -0.17 -5.57
C PHE A 40 37.60 -0.92 -6.89
N ASP A 41 37.42 -0.20 -8.01
CA ASP A 41 37.22 -0.75 -9.37
C ASP A 41 36.17 -1.89 -9.40
N VAL A 42 35.06 -1.67 -8.69
CA VAL A 42 34.03 -2.71 -8.51
C VAL A 42 33.32 -2.93 -9.85
N PRO A 43 33.26 -4.19 -10.35
CA PRO A 43 32.58 -4.48 -11.60
C PRO A 43 31.08 -4.10 -11.56
N ALA A 44 30.56 -3.52 -12.63
CA ALA A 44 29.18 -3.04 -12.70
C ALA A 44 28.11 -4.14 -12.54
N TRP A 45 28.44 -5.39 -12.87
CA TRP A 45 27.57 -6.55 -12.63
C TRP A 45 27.51 -6.98 -11.16
N GLN A 46 28.41 -6.47 -10.32
CA GLN A 46 28.38 -6.72 -8.87
C GLN A 46 27.70 -5.56 -8.15
N LEU A 47 28.12 -4.32 -8.42
CA LEU A 47 27.52 -3.12 -7.86
C LEU A 47 27.70 -1.93 -8.81
N PRO A 48 26.62 -1.47 -9.48
CA PRO A 48 26.70 -0.34 -10.39
C PRO A 48 26.87 0.97 -9.61
N ALA A 49 27.66 1.88 -10.15
CA ALA A 49 27.78 3.22 -9.60
C ALA A 49 26.45 3.98 -9.74
N PRO A 50 26.07 4.85 -8.78
CA PRO A 50 24.88 5.69 -8.88
C PRO A 50 24.74 6.44 -10.22
N SER A 51 25.84 6.93 -10.78
CA SER A 51 25.85 7.58 -12.10
C SER A 51 25.45 6.64 -13.24
N ALA A 52 25.84 5.37 -13.18
CA ALA A 52 25.45 4.35 -14.17
C ALA A 52 23.95 4.05 -14.07
N ILE A 53 23.41 3.95 -12.85
CA ILE A 53 21.97 3.73 -12.64
C ILE A 53 21.15 4.89 -13.22
N LEU A 54 21.59 6.14 -12.98
CA LEU A 54 20.95 7.34 -13.54
C LEU A 54 21.03 7.39 -15.07
N ALA A 55 22.17 7.01 -15.65
CA ALA A 55 22.32 6.93 -17.09
C ALA A 55 21.35 5.89 -17.69
N THR A 56 21.23 4.71 -17.07
CA THR A 56 20.29 3.67 -17.49
C THR A 56 18.83 4.11 -17.37
N LEU A 57 18.46 4.85 -16.32
CA LEU A 57 17.12 5.42 -16.18
C LEU A 57 16.73 6.33 -17.35
N VAL A 58 17.70 7.09 -17.89
CA VAL A 58 17.47 7.98 -19.03
C VAL A 58 17.46 7.22 -20.35
N GLN A 59 18.41 6.29 -20.53
CA GLN A 59 18.55 5.49 -21.76
C GLN A 59 17.36 4.55 -21.97
N ASP A 60 16.92 3.87 -20.92
CA ASP A 60 15.83 2.88 -20.97
C ASP A 60 14.48 3.45 -20.53
N ARG A 61 14.35 4.79 -20.47
CA ARG A 61 13.18 5.47 -19.91
C ARG A 61 11.85 4.98 -20.47
N GLU A 62 11.78 4.71 -21.76
CA GLU A 62 10.54 4.31 -22.44
C GLU A 62 10.11 2.90 -22.00
N ILE A 63 11.06 1.97 -21.94
CA ILE A 63 10.82 0.60 -21.50
C ILE A 63 10.48 0.55 -20.02
N LEU A 64 11.28 1.23 -19.18
CA LEU A 64 11.11 1.23 -17.73
C LEU A 64 9.80 1.93 -17.32
N PHE A 65 9.48 3.07 -17.92
CA PHE A 65 8.26 3.80 -17.60
C PHE A 65 7.02 3.09 -18.13
N GLY A 66 7.09 2.47 -19.32
CA GLY A 66 6.01 1.62 -19.84
C GLY A 66 5.70 0.46 -18.89
N SER A 67 6.73 -0.26 -18.44
CA SER A 67 6.59 -1.34 -17.46
C SER A 67 6.10 -0.83 -16.09
N LEU A 68 6.53 0.36 -15.65
CA LEU A 68 6.03 1.00 -14.43
C LEU A 68 4.52 1.28 -14.52
N MET A 69 4.03 1.76 -15.66
CA MET A 69 2.60 2.04 -15.84
C MET A 69 1.76 0.76 -15.74
N VAL A 70 2.22 -0.35 -16.34
CA VAL A 70 1.54 -1.66 -16.24
C VAL A 70 1.42 -2.11 -14.78
N THR A 71 2.51 -1.99 -14.01
CA THR A 71 2.50 -2.35 -12.59
C THR A 71 1.57 -1.45 -11.78
N LEU A 72 1.60 -0.14 -12.04
CA LEU A 72 0.74 0.82 -11.35
C LEU A 72 -0.75 0.62 -11.68
N GLU A 73 -1.08 0.33 -12.94
CA GLU A 73 -2.45 0.02 -13.35
C GLU A 73 -2.97 -1.22 -12.62
N THR A 74 -2.19 -2.30 -12.65
CA THR A 74 -2.57 -3.55 -11.98
C THR A 74 -2.69 -3.37 -10.46
N THR A 75 -1.77 -2.60 -9.87
CA THR A 75 -1.81 -2.21 -8.45
C THR A 75 -3.07 -1.39 -8.13
N ALA A 76 -3.40 -0.40 -8.96
CA ALA A 76 -4.55 0.47 -8.73
C ALA A 76 -5.88 -0.32 -8.85
N LEU A 77 -6.00 -1.19 -9.85
CA LEU A 77 -7.17 -2.05 -10.02
C LEU A 77 -7.29 -3.07 -8.88
N GLY A 78 -6.19 -3.72 -8.50
CA GLY A 78 -6.18 -4.68 -7.38
C GLY A 78 -6.57 -4.01 -6.06
N PHE A 79 -6.01 -2.82 -5.81
CA PHE A 79 -6.36 -1.99 -4.65
C PHE A 79 -7.83 -1.58 -4.66
N LEU A 80 -8.36 -1.12 -5.80
CA LEU A 80 -9.77 -0.71 -5.92
C LEU A 80 -10.71 -1.88 -5.60
N LEU A 81 -10.44 -3.06 -6.17
CA LEU A 81 -11.20 -4.28 -5.87
C LEU A 81 -11.09 -4.68 -4.40
N ALA A 82 -9.94 -4.45 -3.76
CA ALA A 82 -9.74 -4.75 -2.35
C ALA A 82 -10.50 -3.76 -1.45
N VAL A 83 -10.58 -2.49 -1.83
CA VAL A 83 -11.42 -1.49 -1.15
C VAL A 83 -12.89 -1.87 -1.26
N LEU A 84 -13.38 -2.13 -2.47
CA LEU A 84 -14.78 -2.47 -2.68
C LEU A 84 -15.17 -3.78 -1.99
N GLY A 85 -14.37 -4.84 -2.18
CA GLY A 85 -14.62 -6.15 -1.60
C GLY A 85 -14.40 -6.20 -0.09
N GLY A 86 -13.28 -5.66 0.39
CA GLY A 86 -12.91 -5.68 1.81
C GLY A 86 -13.80 -4.78 2.65
N ALA A 87 -14.03 -3.53 2.22
CA ALA A 87 -14.95 -2.64 2.95
C ALA A 87 -16.40 -3.12 2.83
N GLY A 88 -16.82 -3.62 1.66
CA GLY A 88 -18.15 -4.18 1.46
C GLY A 88 -18.43 -5.37 2.39
N LEU A 89 -17.49 -6.31 2.49
CA LEU A 89 -17.63 -7.46 3.38
C LEU A 89 -17.57 -7.05 4.86
N ALA A 90 -16.73 -6.09 5.24
CA ALA A 90 -16.71 -5.55 6.59
C ALA A 90 -18.06 -4.91 6.99
N ILE A 91 -18.69 -4.18 6.07
CA ILE A 91 -20.03 -3.63 6.27
C ILE A 91 -21.05 -4.75 6.49
N LEU A 92 -20.96 -5.86 5.74
CA LEU A 92 -21.81 -7.03 5.97
C LEU A 92 -21.60 -7.67 7.35
N PHE A 93 -20.36 -7.70 7.84
CA PHE A 93 -20.03 -8.17 9.20
C PHE A 93 -20.69 -7.28 10.27
N GLY A 94 -20.63 -5.96 10.10
CA GLY A 94 -21.31 -5.01 11.00
C GLY A 94 -22.83 -5.22 11.09
N GLN A 95 -23.45 -5.80 10.06
CA GLN A 95 -24.89 -6.06 10.02
C GLN A 95 -25.28 -7.44 10.60
N SER A 96 -24.36 -8.40 10.63
CA SER A 96 -24.61 -9.78 11.06
C SER A 96 -23.37 -10.43 11.69
N ARG A 97 -23.42 -10.62 13.01
CA ARG A 97 -22.39 -11.36 13.76
C ARG A 97 -22.18 -12.78 13.24
N LEU A 98 -23.25 -13.44 12.79
CA LEU A 98 -23.15 -14.77 12.21
C LEU A 98 -22.28 -14.78 10.94
N LEU A 99 -22.43 -13.77 10.06
CA LEU A 99 -21.59 -13.68 8.86
C LEU A 99 -20.14 -13.40 9.19
N GLU A 100 -19.90 -12.54 10.19
CA GLU A 100 -18.56 -12.27 10.71
C GLU A 100 -17.91 -13.56 11.22
N ASP A 101 -18.58 -14.28 12.13
CA ASP A 101 -18.06 -15.51 12.73
C ASP A 101 -17.79 -16.60 11.67
N MET A 102 -18.63 -16.69 10.64
CA MET A 102 -18.48 -17.68 9.57
C MET A 102 -17.37 -17.33 8.56
N LEU A 103 -17.24 -16.06 8.17
CA LEU A 103 -16.38 -15.67 7.05
C LEU A 103 -15.02 -15.10 7.47
N TYR A 104 -14.92 -14.51 8.67
CA TYR A 104 -13.66 -13.93 9.17
C TYR A 104 -12.50 -14.93 9.21
N PRO A 105 -12.69 -16.20 9.64
CA PRO A 105 -11.60 -17.20 9.61
C PRO A 105 -11.01 -17.43 8.21
N TYR A 106 -11.84 -17.43 7.16
CA TYR A 106 -11.38 -17.57 5.77
C TYR A 106 -10.55 -16.36 5.31
N ALA A 107 -10.93 -15.16 5.74
CA ALA A 107 -10.14 -13.96 5.45
C ALA A 107 -8.76 -14.01 6.12
N VAL A 108 -8.67 -14.54 7.35
CA VAL A 108 -7.39 -14.76 8.05
C VAL A 108 -6.54 -15.80 7.31
N ILE A 109 -7.14 -16.92 6.88
CA ILE A 109 -6.42 -17.94 6.08
C ILE A 109 -5.84 -17.31 4.81
N LEU A 110 -6.63 -16.49 4.11
CA LEU A 110 -6.19 -15.79 2.92
C LEU A 110 -4.98 -14.87 3.19
N GLN A 111 -4.95 -14.19 4.34
CA GLN A 111 -3.84 -13.33 4.76
C GLN A 111 -2.57 -14.13 5.08
N VAL A 112 -2.71 -15.22 5.81
CA VAL A 112 -1.57 -16.03 6.28
C VAL A 112 -0.92 -16.79 5.13
N THR A 113 -1.68 -17.10 4.08
CA THR A 113 -1.17 -17.80 2.91
C THR A 113 -0.23 -16.87 2.10
N PRO A 114 1.08 -17.19 1.99
CA PRO A 114 2.03 -16.30 1.33
C PRO A 114 1.70 -16.14 -0.17
N VAL A 115 1.53 -14.90 -0.62
CA VAL A 115 1.21 -14.62 -2.04
C VAL A 115 2.26 -15.17 -3.00
N VAL A 116 3.53 -15.23 -2.57
CA VAL A 116 4.63 -15.83 -3.35
C VAL A 116 4.43 -17.32 -3.64
N ALA A 117 3.74 -18.04 -2.74
CA ALA A 117 3.40 -19.44 -2.96
C ALA A 117 2.14 -19.60 -3.82
N ILE A 118 1.20 -18.66 -3.73
CA ILE A 118 -0.08 -18.70 -4.47
C ILE A 118 0.10 -18.25 -5.92
N ALA A 119 0.94 -17.26 -6.19
CA ALA A 119 1.06 -16.63 -7.50
C ALA A 119 1.34 -17.63 -8.64
N PRO A 120 2.27 -18.60 -8.51
CA PRO A 120 2.49 -19.62 -9.55
C PRO A 120 1.25 -20.49 -9.81
N ILE A 121 0.48 -20.82 -8.77
CA ILE A 121 -0.75 -21.63 -8.89
C ILE A 121 -1.81 -20.84 -9.66
N LEU A 122 -1.98 -19.55 -9.34
CA LEU A 122 -2.92 -18.69 -10.05
C LEU A 122 -2.54 -18.50 -11.52
N LEU A 123 -1.24 -18.45 -11.84
CA LEU A 123 -0.76 -18.37 -13.23
C LEU A 123 -1.01 -19.65 -14.04
N ILE A 124 -1.18 -20.81 -13.39
CA ILE A 124 -1.59 -22.05 -14.06
C ILE A 124 -3.09 -22.02 -14.36
N TRP A 125 -3.90 -21.45 -13.45
CA TRP A 125 -5.36 -21.49 -13.56
C TRP A 125 -5.96 -20.32 -14.35
N LEU A 126 -5.30 -19.16 -14.33
CA LEU A 126 -5.84 -17.91 -14.84
C LEU A 126 -4.92 -17.32 -15.91
N PRO A 127 -5.47 -16.54 -16.87
CA PRO A 127 -4.65 -15.71 -17.74
C PRO A 127 -3.77 -14.77 -16.92
N GLN A 128 -2.55 -14.53 -17.39
CA GLN A 128 -1.54 -13.78 -16.66
C GLN A 128 -2.03 -12.42 -16.09
N PRO A 129 -2.68 -11.53 -16.85
CA PRO A 129 -3.14 -10.25 -16.30
C PRO A 129 -4.11 -10.42 -15.13
N VAL A 130 -4.97 -11.43 -15.21
CA VAL A 130 -5.95 -11.75 -14.17
C VAL A 130 -5.27 -12.37 -12.94
N ALA A 131 -4.26 -13.22 -13.14
CA ALA A 131 -3.49 -13.81 -12.04
C ALA A 131 -2.72 -12.74 -11.23
N VAL A 132 -2.07 -11.79 -11.91
CA VAL A 132 -1.34 -10.68 -11.27
C VAL A 132 -2.33 -9.78 -10.52
N LEU A 133 -3.45 -9.43 -11.15
CA LEU A 133 -4.52 -8.66 -10.51
C LEU A 133 -5.08 -9.36 -9.27
N ALA A 134 -5.32 -10.67 -9.34
CA ALA A 134 -5.80 -11.47 -8.22
C ALA A 134 -4.81 -11.46 -7.05
N CYS A 135 -3.50 -11.56 -7.32
CA CYS A 135 -2.47 -11.46 -6.29
C CYS A 135 -2.47 -10.07 -5.63
N ALA A 136 -2.51 -9.01 -6.43
CA ALA A 136 -2.59 -7.63 -5.93
C ALA A 136 -3.84 -7.39 -5.07
N TRP A 137 -4.97 -7.99 -5.45
CA TRP A 137 -6.23 -7.94 -4.70
C TRP A 137 -6.15 -8.72 -3.38
N ILE A 138 -5.71 -9.99 -3.40
CA ILE A 138 -5.67 -10.90 -2.23
C ILE A 138 -4.90 -10.26 -1.07
N VAL A 139 -3.72 -9.71 -1.34
CA VAL A 139 -2.85 -9.15 -0.30
C VAL A 139 -3.41 -7.83 0.25
N ALA A 140 -4.05 -7.03 -0.60
CA ALA A 140 -4.66 -5.76 -0.21
C ALA A 140 -6.03 -5.94 0.49
N PHE A 141 -6.73 -7.03 0.21
CA PHE A 141 -8.08 -7.29 0.69
C PHE A 141 -8.15 -7.36 2.22
N PHE A 142 -7.28 -8.16 2.84
CA PHE A 142 -7.38 -8.41 4.28
C PHE A 142 -7.17 -7.16 5.15
N PRO A 143 -6.10 -6.35 4.97
CA PRO A 143 -5.94 -5.12 5.75
C PRO A 143 -7.14 -4.20 5.62
N MET A 144 -7.77 -4.16 4.44
CA MET A 144 -8.91 -3.33 4.17
C MET A 144 -10.18 -3.84 4.88
N LEU A 145 -10.42 -5.15 4.83
CA LEU A 145 -11.47 -5.82 5.61
C LEU A 145 -11.27 -5.59 7.12
N ALA A 146 -10.11 -5.97 7.65
CA ALA A 146 -9.84 -5.96 9.08
C ALA A 146 -9.94 -4.56 9.68
N ASN A 147 -9.33 -3.54 9.06
CA ASN A 147 -9.40 -2.17 9.58
C ASN A 147 -10.81 -1.57 9.46
N THR A 148 -11.59 -1.94 8.43
CA THR A 148 -12.98 -1.48 8.33
C THR A 148 -13.85 -2.13 9.40
N THR A 149 -13.73 -3.44 9.61
CA THR A 149 -14.46 -4.16 10.66
C THR A 149 -14.12 -3.61 12.04
N LEU A 150 -12.82 -3.41 12.34
CA LEU A 150 -12.37 -2.77 13.57
C LEU A 150 -12.95 -1.36 13.72
N GLY A 151 -13.00 -0.58 12.64
CA GLY A 151 -13.60 0.75 12.62
C GLY A 151 -15.09 0.74 12.94
N LEU A 152 -15.85 -0.18 12.34
CA LEU A 152 -17.29 -0.31 12.58
C LEU A 152 -17.60 -0.69 14.04
N HIS A 153 -16.74 -1.50 14.66
CA HIS A 153 -16.87 -1.91 16.06
C HIS A 153 -16.25 -0.92 17.06
N SER A 154 -15.60 0.15 16.61
CA SER A 154 -14.95 1.15 17.48
C SER A 154 -15.90 2.22 18.04
N VAL A 155 -17.19 2.14 17.71
CA VAL A 155 -18.22 3.08 18.15
C VAL A 155 -18.39 3.07 19.67
N ASP A 156 -18.50 4.26 20.27
CA ASP A 156 -18.79 4.41 21.71
C ASP A 156 -20.16 3.81 22.04
N HIS A 157 -20.19 2.92 23.03
CA HIS A 157 -21.41 2.28 23.53
C HIS A 157 -22.49 3.30 23.92
N ASN A 158 -22.12 4.47 24.46
CA ASN A 158 -23.08 5.51 24.82
C ASN A 158 -23.80 6.10 23.59
N LEU A 159 -23.07 6.27 22.48
CA LEU A 159 -23.67 6.75 21.23
C LEU A 159 -24.52 5.66 20.57
N ASP A 160 -24.06 4.41 20.69
CA ASP A 160 -24.81 3.24 20.23
C ASP A 160 -26.16 3.16 20.97
N ASP A 161 -26.15 3.23 22.31
CA ASP A 161 -27.34 3.24 23.17
C ASP A 161 -28.28 4.41 22.88
N LEU A 162 -27.73 5.61 22.61
CA LEU A 162 -28.52 6.76 22.20
C LEU A 162 -29.31 6.45 20.92
N PHE A 163 -28.68 5.87 19.90
CA PHE A 163 -29.37 5.48 18.68
C PHE A 163 -30.45 4.40 18.95
N THR A 164 -30.21 3.49 19.89
CA THR A 164 -31.22 2.50 20.34
C THR A 164 -32.43 3.17 20.97
N LEU A 165 -32.21 4.16 21.87
CA LEU A 165 -33.29 4.88 22.56
C LEU A 165 -34.16 5.70 21.59
N TYR A 166 -33.55 6.24 20.53
CA TYR A 166 -34.26 6.96 19.47
C TYR A 166 -34.91 6.02 18.44
N GLY A 167 -34.83 4.70 18.61
CA GLY A 167 -35.45 3.72 17.72
C GLY A 167 -34.83 3.66 16.33
N ALA A 168 -33.56 4.04 16.18
CA ALA A 168 -32.89 4.07 14.89
C ALA A 168 -32.80 2.67 14.28
N SER A 169 -33.11 2.57 12.98
CA SER A 169 -32.95 1.34 12.21
C SER A 169 -31.47 0.97 12.05
N ARG A 170 -31.20 -0.31 11.73
CA ARG A 170 -29.81 -0.79 11.48
C ARG A 170 -29.11 0.00 10.38
N LEU A 171 -29.84 0.40 9.33
CA LEU A 171 -29.27 1.18 8.23
C LEU A 171 -28.95 2.62 8.67
N GLU A 172 -29.81 3.23 9.50
CA GLU A 172 -29.53 4.56 10.05
C GLU A 172 -28.34 4.53 10.99
N ARG A 173 -28.23 3.52 11.85
CA ARG A 173 -27.06 3.32 12.71
C ARG A 173 -25.79 3.12 11.87
N LEU A 174 -25.85 2.29 10.82
CA LEU A 174 -24.70 2.08 9.94
C LEU A 174 -24.26 3.38 9.25
N LEU A 175 -25.19 4.08 8.59
CA LEU A 175 -24.87 5.27 7.77
C LEU A 175 -24.51 6.50 8.62
N ARG A 176 -25.14 6.68 9.79
CA ARG A 176 -25.02 7.90 10.60
C ARG A 176 -24.13 7.77 11.82
N LEU A 177 -23.83 6.56 12.27
CA LEU A 177 -22.98 6.32 13.45
C LEU A 177 -21.73 5.51 13.09
N GLN A 178 -21.90 4.29 12.57
CA GLN A 178 -20.79 3.36 12.39
C GLN A 178 -19.84 3.75 11.25
N LEU A 179 -20.34 4.04 10.05
CA LEU A 179 -19.49 4.43 8.92
C LEU A 179 -18.73 5.74 9.17
N PRO A 180 -19.35 6.81 9.72
CA PRO A 180 -18.61 8.01 10.09
C PRO A 180 -17.52 7.75 11.13
N ALA A 181 -17.79 6.91 12.14
CA ALA A 181 -16.81 6.54 13.17
C ALA A 181 -15.69 5.65 12.63
N ALA A 182 -16.00 4.75 11.69
CA ALA A 182 -15.04 3.82 11.09
C ALA A 182 -14.09 4.50 10.10
N LEU A 183 -14.47 5.64 9.52
CA LEU A 183 -13.78 6.30 8.42
C LEU A 183 -12.25 6.50 8.65
N PRO A 184 -11.76 6.95 9.82
CA PRO A 184 -10.32 7.08 10.06
C PRO A 184 -9.57 5.74 9.97
N LEU A 185 -10.17 4.67 10.50
CA LEU A 185 -9.61 3.32 10.46
C LEU A 185 -9.73 2.72 9.05
N MET A 186 -10.82 2.94 8.33
CA MET A 186 -10.95 2.58 6.92
C MET A 186 -9.83 3.20 6.07
N LEU A 187 -9.55 4.50 6.27
CA LEU A 187 -8.47 5.20 5.56
C LEU A 187 -7.07 4.73 5.99
N ALA A 188 -6.90 4.28 7.24
CA ALA A 188 -5.68 3.61 7.67
C ALA A 188 -5.50 2.26 6.96
N GLY A 189 -6.56 1.45 6.90
CA GLY A 189 -6.62 0.21 6.15
C GLY A 189 -6.29 0.41 4.67
N ALA A 190 -6.86 1.43 4.04
CA ALA A 190 -6.61 1.77 2.64
C ALA A 190 -5.14 2.08 2.36
N ARG A 191 -4.46 2.85 3.24
CA ARG A 191 -3.03 3.15 3.09
C ARG A 191 -2.15 1.90 3.18
N ILE A 192 -2.48 0.99 4.09
CA ILE A 192 -1.76 -0.28 4.26
C ILE A 192 -2.03 -1.19 3.03
N ALA A 193 -3.30 -1.31 2.63
CA ALA A 193 -3.74 -2.11 1.50
C ALA A 193 -3.12 -1.64 0.18
N GLY A 194 -2.97 -0.33 -0.04
CA GLY A 194 -2.37 0.21 -1.26
C GLY A 194 -0.92 -0.23 -1.46
N GLY A 195 -0.09 -0.13 -0.41
CA GLY A 195 1.30 -0.60 -0.46
C GLY A 195 1.39 -2.11 -0.65
N LEU A 196 0.52 -2.86 0.03
CA LEU A 196 0.45 -4.31 -0.10
C LEU A 196 -0.06 -4.78 -1.47
N SER A 197 -0.91 -4.00 -2.13
CA SER A 197 -1.37 -4.29 -3.49
C SER A 197 -0.20 -4.23 -4.49
N LEU A 198 0.68 -3.25 -4.33
CA LEU A 198 1.91 -3.15 -5.14
C LEU A 198 2.80 -4.36 -4.92
N ILE A 199 2.98 -4.78 -3.66
CA ILE A 199 3.77 -5.97 -3.32
C ILE A 199 3.15 -7.23 -3.97
N GLY A 200 1.83 -7.39 -3.91
CA GLY A 200 1.13 -8.51 -4.54
C GLY A 200 1.30 -8.55 -6.06
N ALA A 201 1.22 -7.39 -6.73
CA ALA A 201 1.48 -7.28 -8.16
C ALA A 201 2.93 -7.66 -8.50
N VAL A 202 3.90 -7.10 -7.78
CA VAL A 202 5.34 -7.35 -7.98
C VAL A 202 5.69 -8.83 -7.88
N VAL A 203 5.18 -9.51 -6.85
CA VAL A 203 5.45 -10.94 -6.64
C VAL A 203 4.91 -11.77 -7.80
N ALA A 204 3.70 -11.45 -8.26
CA ALA A 204 3.08 -12.19 -9.36
C ALA A 204 3.73 -11.87 -10.72
N GLU A 205 4.15 -10.63 -10.96
CA GLU A 205 4.89 -10.23 -12.15
C GLU A 205 6.23 -10.97 -12.28
N ILE A 206 6.96 -11.14 -11.17
CA ILE A 206 8.20 -11.94 -11.15
C ILE A 206 7.89 -13.41 -11.46
N ALA A 207 6.85 -13.97 -10.83
CA ALA A 207 6.46 -15.37 -11.04
C ALA A 207 5.97 -15.64 -12.47
N ALA A 208 5.35 -14.66 -13.14
CA ALA A 208 4.76 -14.85 -14.45
C ALA A 208 5.78 -15.02 -15.58
N GLY A 209 7.02 -14.53 -15.42
CA GLY A 209 8.14 -14.85 -16.31
C GLY A 209 7.98 -14.45 -17.79
N SER A 210 6.95 -13.69 -18.19
CA SER A 210 6.67 -13.40 -19.59
C SER A 210 7.42 -12.17 -20.12
N ALA A 211 8.15 -12.34 -21.23
CA ALA A 211 8.77 -11.24 -21.98
C ALA A 211 7.75 -10.54 -22.90
N GLY A 212 7.78 -9.21 -22.98
CA GLY A 212 6.97 -8.43 -23.93
C GLY A 212 6.91 -6.94 -23.61
N ALA A 213 6.24 -6.16 -24.46
CA ALA A 213 6.01 -4.71 -24.25
C ALA A 213 4.97 -4.41 -23.15
N GLY A 214 4.18 -5.40 -22.74
CA GLY A 214 3.19 -5.30 -21.67
C GLY A 214 3.62 -5.93 -20.34
N SER A 215 4.90 -6.21 -20.13
CA SER A 215 5.39 -6.78 -18.87
C SER A 215 5.63 -5.68 -17.83
N GLY A 216 5.26 -5.97 -16.58
CA GLY A 216 5.42 -5.04 -15.47
C GLY A 216 6.88 -4.84 -15.05
N LEU A 217 7.08 -3.85 -14.19
CA LEU A 217 8.41 -3.42 -13.74
C LEU A 217 9.15 -4.52 -12.99
N ALA A 218 8.45 -5.39 -12.24
CA ALA A 218 9.11 -6.45 -11.50
C ALA A 218 9.62 -7.58 -12.42
N TYR A 219 8.95 -7.81 -13.55
CA TYR A 219 9.50 -8.66 -14.60
C TYR A 219 10.82 -8.09 -15.15
N ARG A 220 10.91 -6.76 -15.36
CA ARG A 220 12.16 -6.12 -15.83
C ARG A 220 13.31 -6.28 -14.85
N ILE A 221 13.01 -6.28 -13.54
CA ILE A 221 14.01 -6.58 -12.50
C ILE A 221 14.53 -8.01 -12.68
N ALA A 222 13.63 -8.99 -12.82
CA ALA A 222 14.00 -10.39 -12.99
C ALA A 222 14.79 -10.62 -14.29
N GLU A 223 14.33 -10.06 -15.41
CA GLU A 223 14.98 -10.13 -16.72
C GLU A 223 16.39 -9.53 -16.69
N ALA A 224 16.55 -8.35 -16.10
CA ALA A 224 17.85 -7.70 -15.94
C ALA A 224 18.81 -8.53 -15.09
N GLY A 225 18.29 -9.17 -14.03
CA GLY A 225 19.05 -10.11 -13.20
C GLY A 225 19.57 -11.32 -14.00
N TYR A 226 18.74 -11.93 -14.85
CA TYR A 226 19.16 -13.04 -15.71
C TYR A 226 20.20 -12.64 -16.76
N ARG A 227 20.15 -11.39 -17.25
CA ARG A 227 21.11 -10.85 -18.23
C ARG A 227 22.37 -10.25 -17.59
N LEU A 228 22.47 -10.25 -16.26
CA LEU A 228 23.52 -9.55 -15.50
C LEU A 228 23.60 -8.05 -15.81
N ASP A 229 22.49 -7.46 -16.27
CA ASP A 229 22.32 -6.02 -16.50
C ASP A 229 21.93 -5.34 -15.18
N VAL A 230 22.86 -5.36 -14.24
CA VAL A 230 22.64 -4.87 -12.87
C VAL A 230 22.32 -3.36 -12.80
N PRO A 231 22.89 -2.46 -13.64
CA PRO A 231 22.43 -1.08 -13.72
C PRO A 231 20.91 -0.96 -13.98
N ARG A 232 20.37 -1.73 -14.94
CA ARG A 232 18.93 -1.74 -15.25
C ARG A 232 18.11 -2.33 -14.12
N MET A 233 18.61 -3.38 -13.45
CA MET A 233 17.97 -3.98 -12.29
C MET A 233 17.80 -2.95 -11.16
N PHE A 234 18.85 -2.19 -10.84
CA PHE A 234 18.78 -1.12 -9.84
C PHE A 234 17.89 0.04 -10.27
N ALA A 235 17.94 0.45 -11.55
CA ALA A 235 17.08 1.49 -12.09
C ALA A 235 15.58 1.12 -11.92
N ALA A 236 15.20 -0.11 -12.26
CA ALA A 236 13.84 -0.61 -12.08
C ALA A 236 13.45 -0.71 -10.60
N LEU A 237 14.35 -1.14 -9.71
CA LEU A 237 14.12 -1.17 -8.26
C LEU A 237 13.89 0.23 -7.66
N ILE A 238 14.62 1.24 -8.13
CA ILE A 238 14.43 2.63 -7.69
C ILE A 238 13.06 3.13 -8.14
N LEU A 239 12.66 2.88 -9.39
CA LEU A 239 11.34 3.24 -9.89
C LEU A 239 10.22 2.54 -9.11
N LEU A 240 10.40 1.26 -8.78
CA LEU A 240 9.42 0.52 -7.99
C LEU A 240 9.30 1.08 -6.56
N SER A 241 10.43 1.45 -5.96
CA SER A 241 10.46 2.11 -4.64
C SER A 241 9.77 3.48 -4.69
N ALA A 242 10.05 4.28 -5.73
CA ALA A 242 9.39 5.56 -5.95
C ALA A 242 7.87 5.39 -6.16
N ALA A 243 7.44 4.34 -6.87
CA ALA A 243 6.03 3.99 -7.05
C ALA A 243 5.35 3.68 -5.72
N GLY A 244 5.98 2.87 -4.86
CA GLY A 244 5.45 2.56 -3.52
C GLY A 244 5.32 3.82 -2.65
N ILE A 245 6.32 4.69 -2.64
CA ILE A 245 6.27 5.98 -1.95
C ILE A 245 5.14 6.85 -2.51
N ALA A 246 4.99 6.91 -3.83
CA ALA A 246 3.93 7.67 -4.48
C ALA A 246 2.54 7.16 -4.10
N VAL A 247 2.30 5.84 -4.15
CA VAL A 247 1.04 5.21 -3.71
C VAL A 247 0.74 5.58 -2.25
N TYR A 248 1.72 5.43 -1.35
CA TYR A 248 1.55 5.78 0.06
C TYR A 248 1.24 7.28 0.26
N ALA A 249 1.97 8.15 -0.44
CA ALA A 249 1.81 9.60 -0.36
C ALA A 249 0.43 10.04 -0.88
N VAL A 250 -0.02 9.50 -2.02
CA VAL A 250 -1.34 9.77 -2.59
C VAL A 250 -2.44 9.34 -1.63
N LEU A 251 -2.37 8.12 -1.09
CA LEU A 251 -3.38 7.63 -0.14
C LEU A 251 -3.35 8.39 1.19
N SER A 252 -2.19 8.86 1.62
CA SER A 252 -2.04 9.73 2.80
C SER A 252 -2.66 11.11 2.55
N LEU A 253 -2.45 11.68 1.36
CA LEU A 253 -3.08 12.94 0.96
C LEU A 253 -4.60 12.79 0.88
N VAL A 254 -5.11 11.71 0.28
CA VAL A 254 -6.55 11.42 0.23
C VAL A 254 -7.12 11.29 1.65
N SER A 255 -6.46 10.53 2.53
CA SER A 255 -6.86 10.39 3.92
C SER A 255 -6.94 11.73 4.65
N TRP A 256 -5.92 12.57 4.50
CA TRP A 256 -5.89 13.92 5.07
C TRP A 256 -7.01 14.81 4.50
N LEU A 257 -7.24 14.80 3.18
CA LEU A 257 -8.28 15.60 2.52
C LEU A 257 -9.70 15.22 2.97
N VAL A 258 -9.93 13.94 3.27
CA VAL A 258 -11.20 13.43 3.79
C VAL A 258 -11.36 13.77 5.27
N LEU A 259 -10.31 13.58 6.08
CA LEU A 259 -10.37 13.77 7.53
C LEU A 259 -10.19 15.22 8.01
N ARG A 260 -9.71 16.14 7.17
CA ARG A 260 -9.56 17.56 7.55
C ARG A 260 -10.88 18.19 7.99
N ARG A 261 -12.00 17.81 7.36
CA ARG A 261 -13.35 18.26 7.74
C ARG A 261 -13.91 17.56 8.99
N TRP A 262 -13.31 16.44 9.36
CA TRP A 262 -13.69 15.61 10.51
C TRP A 262 -13.05 16.12 11.81
N HIS A 263 -11.84 16.66 11.73
CA HIS A 263 -11.13 17.26 12.87
C HIS A 263 -11.80 18.54 13.39
N GLU A 264 -12.43 19.34 12.52
CA GLU A 264 -13.18 20.53 12.97
C GLU A 264 -14.42 20.14 13.79
N SER A 265 -15.11 19.06 13.43
CA SER A 265 -16.26 18.55 14.20
C SER A 265 -15.88 17.83 15.50
N ALA A 266 -14.69 17.23 15.57
CA ALA A 266 -14.16 16.63 16.80
C ALA A 266 -13.60 17.67 17.79
N LEU A 267 -13.08 18.81 17.29
CA LEU A 267 -12.58 19.91 18.12
C LEU A 267 -13.68 20.91 18.53
N ALA A 268 -14.77 21.04 17.76
CA ALA A 268 -15.89 21.93 18.08
C ALA A 268 -16.75 21.47 19.28
N ARG A 269 -16.36 20.40 19.99
CA ARG A 269 -16.94 19.97 21.26
C ARG A 269 -15.85 19.70 22.29
N GLY A 270 -15.10 20.75 22.63
CA GLY A 270 -14.41 20.89 23.92
C GLY A 270 -14.94 22.17 24.60
N PRO A 271 -15.01 22.19 25.94
CA PRO A 271 -15.92 23.02 26.75
C PRO A 271 -15.89 24.53 26.48
#